data_AF-A0A1U8MXL6-F1
#
_entry.id   AF-A0A1U8MXL6-F1
#
_cell.length_a   1.000
_cell.length_b   1.000
_cell.length_c   1.000
_cell.angle_alpha   90.00
_cell.angle_beta   90.00
_cell.angle_gamma   90.00
#
_symmetry.space_group_name_H-M   'P 1'
#
loop_
_entity.id
_entity.type
_entity.pdbx_description
1 polymer ?
#
loop_
_entity_poly.entity_id
_entity_poly.type
_entity_poly.pdbx_seq_one_letter_code
_entity_poly.pdbx_strand_id
1 'polypeptide(L)'
;MGIRAAIEQKIKTLEVYEDSALVIYKLKGKWETRDPKLVCYRRLVLDLIEEFDNITFHYLLREENQMADAIATLASMIEVNKLEDIKPIQISIYEIPAHCYSIEEAENDNRPWYQDILLYVKNHEYPDQATENDKRTLRRLAIDYVLDGEILYKKGK
;
A
#
# COMPACT_ATOMS: atom_id res chain seq x y z
N MET A 1 8.69 -2.48 9.35
CA MET A 1 9.49 -3.49 10.09
C MET A 1 10.92 -3.01 10.36
N GLY A 2 11.67 -2.54 9.36
CA GLY A 2 13.06 -2.10 9.57
C GLY A 2 13.27 -1.04 10.66
N ILE A 3 12.46 0.02 10.66
CA ILE A 3 12.58 1.12 11.65
C ILE A 3 12.36 0.61 13.09
N ARG A 4 11.36 -0.25 13.32
CA ARG A 4 11.09 -0.84 14.65
C ARG A 4 12.25 -1.71 15.13
N ALA A 5 12.81 -2.55 14.25
CA ALA A 5 13.97 -3.36 14.60
C ALA A 5 15.18 -2.51 14.99
N ALA A 6 15.38 -1.35 14.34
CA ALA A 6 16.43 -0.41 14.70
C ALA A 6 16.22 0.21 16.10
N ILE A 7 14.98 0.53 16.46
CA ILE A 7 14.60 0.99 17.81
C ILE A 7 14.90 -0.08 18.85
N GLU A 8 14.52 -1.34 18.59
CA GLU A 8 14.78 -2.47 19.49
C GLU A 8 16.28 -2.69 19.73
N GLN A 9 17.10 -2.44 18.70
CA GLN A 9 18.55 -2.46 18.79
C GLN A 9 19.16 -1.19 19.42
N LYS A 10 18.33 -0.25 19.88
CA LYS A 10 18.74 1.03 20.50
C LYS A 10 19.62 1.89 19.59
N ILE A 11 19.42 1.79 18.27
CA ILE A 11 20.12 2.60 17.29
C ILE A 11 19.62 4.05 17.41
N LYS A 12 20.54 5.01 17.49
CA LYS A 12 20.24 6.44 17.65
C LYS A 12 20.25 7.24 16.36
N THR A 13 21.09 6.81 15.41
CA THR A 13 21.21 7.41 14.08
C THR A 13 20.88 6.38 13.03
N LEU A 14 19.90 6.64 12.18
CA LEU A 14 19.45 5.70 11.15
C LEU A 14 19.45 6.35 9.76
N GLU A 15 20.11 5.70 8.81
CA GLU A 15 19.99 6.04 7.39
C GLU A 15 19.10 5.00 6.71
N VAL A 16 17.97 5.46 6.18
CA VAL A 16 17.00 4.61 5.50
C VAL A 16 17.14 4.79 4.01
N TYR A 17 17.44 3.68 3.33
CA TYR A 17 17.52 3.59 1.87
C TYR A 17 16.31 2.83 1.36
N GLU A 18 15.51 3.45 0.49
CA GLU A 18 14.28 2.86 -0.05
C GLU A 18 14.14 3.22 -1.54
N ASP A 19 13.62 2.31 -2.34
CA ASP A 19 13.37 2.48 -3.78
C ASP A 19 11.93 2.88 -4.13
N SER A 20 11.05 2.93 -3.12
CA SER A 20 9.70 3.44 -3.26
C SER A 20 9.68 4.96 -3.16
N ALA A 21 9.74 5.62 -4.33
CA ALA A 21 9.60 7.07 -4.43
C ALA A 21 8.36 7.58 -3.68
N LEU A 22 7.23 6.85 -3.78
CA LEU A 22 5.98 7.23 -3.13
C LEU A 22 6.10 7.28 -1.61
N VAL A 23 6.76 6.30 -0.99
CA VAL A 23 6.93 6.27 0.47
C VAL A 23 7.86 7.39 0.92
N ILE A 24 9.01 7.56 0.24
CA ILE A 24 9.97 8.62 0.56
C ILE A 24 9.35 10.01 0.43
N TYR A 25 8.64 10.30 -0.65
CA TYR A 25 8.06 11.63 -0.87
C TYR A 25 6.91 11.93 0.12
N LYS A 26 6.17 10.91 0.56
CA LYS A 26 5.15 11.04 1.61
C LYS A 26 5.76 11.27 2.99
N LEU A 27 6.83 10.54 3.33
CA LEU A 27 7.55 10.73 4.60
C LEU A 27 8.23 12.10 4.67
N LYS A 28 8.79 12.58 3.55
CA LYS A 28 9.33 13.94 3.42
C LYS A 28 8.26 15.04 3.41
N GLY A 29 6.97 14.69 3.49
CA GLY A 29 5.86 15.65 3.46
C GLY A 29 5.69 16.40 2.15
N LYS A 30 6.38 15.99 1.08
CA LYS A 30 6.28 16.62 -0.25
C LYS A 30 5.00 16.21 -0.98
N TRP A 31 4.45 15.05 -0.62
CA TRP A 31 3.26 14.48 -1.24
C TRP A 31 2.20 14.19 -0.16
N GLU A 32 0.98 14.64 -0.40
CA GLU A 32 -0.15 14.44 0.50
C GLU A 32 -0.94 13.18 0.06
N THR A 33 -1.46 12.41 1.03
CA THR A 33 -2.24 11.20 0.74
C THR A 33 -3.64 11.39 1.31
N ARG A 34 -4.67 11.12 0.50
CA ARG A 34 -6.08 11.18 0.93
C ARG A 34 -6.61 9.83 1.39
N ASP A 35 -5.85 8.76 1.13
CA ASP A 35 -6.18 7.42 1.59
C ASP A 35 -6.01 7.32 3.11
N PRO A 36 -7.07 7.02 3.88
CA PRO A 36 -7.02 6.97 5.34
C PRO A 36 -6.01 5.96 5.89
N LYS A 37 -5.81 4.82 5.21
CA LYS A 37 -4.85 3.77 5.64
C LYS A 37 -3.42 4.30 5.54
N LEU A 38 -3.12 5.00 4.46
CA LEU A 38 -1.80 5.60 4.24
C LEU A 38 -1.54 6.81 5.14
N VAL A 39 -2.59 7.55 5.54
CA VAL A 39 -2.49 8.60 6.57
C VAL A 39 -2.14 7.99 7.93
N CYS A 40 -2.84 6.93 8.35
CA CYS A 40 -2.54 6.22 9.59
C CYS A 40 -1.12 5.64 9.60
N TYR A 41 -0.69 5.05 8.48
CA TYR A 41 0.66 4.52 8.34
C TYR A 41 1.71 5.62 8.46
N ARG A 42 1.50 6.76 7.79
CA ARG A 42 2.40 7.92 7.89
C ARG A 42 2.52 8.41 9.32
N ARG A 43 1.40 8.52 10.06
CA ARG A 43 1.41 8.92 11.47
C ARG A 43 2.25 7.96 12.31
N LEU A 44 2.03 6.66 12.17
CA LEU A 44 2.81 5.65 12.89
C LEU A 44 4.30 5.72 12.58
N VAL A 45 4.70 5.98 11.33
CA VAL A 45 6.12 6.14 10.99
C VAL A 45 6.70 7.42 11.56
N LEU A 46 5.94 8.51 11.60
CA LEU A 46 6.37 9.77 12.26
C LEU A 46 6.58 9.59 13.76
N ASP A 47 5.67 8.88 14.44
CA ASP A 47 5.81 8.57 15.87
C ASP A 47 7.09 7.76 16.14
N LEU A 48 7.44 6.82 15.24
CA LEU A 48 8.68 6.04 15.34
C LEU A 48 9.94 6.86 15.02
N ILE A 49 9.83 7.86 14.15
CA ILE A 49 10.94 8.76 13.79
C ILE A 49 11.38 9.58 15.01
N GLU A 50 10.43 9.98 15.87
CA GLU A 50 10.72 10.76 17.09
C GLU A 50 11.60 10.02 18.11
N GLU A 51 11.71 8.69 18.03
CA GLU A 51 12.60 7.91 18.91
C GLU A 51 14.09 7.97 18.51
N PHE A 52 14.41 8.47 17.32
CA PHE A 52 15.78 8.60 16.83
C PHE A 52 16.32 10.02 17.03
N ASP A 53 17.60 10.12 17.37
CA ASP A 53 18.28 11.42 17.48
C ASP A 53 18.48 12.04 16.08
N ASN A 54 18.72 11.20 15.08
CA ASN A 54 18.79 11.61 13.68
C ASN A 54 18.36 10.47 12.75
N ILE A 55 17.46 10.77 11.81
CA ILE A 55 17.06 9.84 10.76
C ILE A 55 17.00 10.52 9.41
N THR A 56 17.62 9.90 8.41
CA THR A 56 17.64 10.40 7.03
C THR A 56 17.04 9.39 6.07
N PHE A 57 16.31 9.89 5.08
CA PHE A 57 15.66 9.07 4.05
C PHE A 57 16.27 9.35 2.68
N HIS A 58 16.88 8.33 2.08
CA HIS A 58 17.53 8.36 0.79
C HIS A 58 16.75 7.52 -0.21
N TYR A 59 16.49 8.13 -1.37
CA TYR A 59 15.91 7.39 -2.49
C TYR A 59 17.03 6.67 -3.23
N LEU A 60 16.85 5.37 -3.41
CA LEU A 60 17.70 4.55 -4.26
C LEU A 60 16.98 4.19 -5.55
N LEU A 61 17.74 4.07 -6.62
CA LEU A 61 17.25 3.41 -7.82
C LEU A 61 17.09 1.92 -7.52
N ARG A 62 16.13 1.27 -8.17
CA ARG A 62 15.82 -0.14 -7.90
C ARG A 62 16.99 -1.06 -8.22
N GLU A 63 17.80 -0.69 -9.21
CA GLU A 63 19.04 -1.35 -9.59
C GLU A 63 20.09 -1.33 -8.47
N GLU A 64 20.00 -0.39 -7.52
CA GLU A 64 20.89 -0.27 -6.37
C GLU A 64 20.33 -0.97 -5.12
N ASN A 65 19.02 -1.27 -5.10
CA ASN A 65 18.32 -1.94 -4.00
C ASN A 65 18.23 -3.48 -4.17
N GLN A 66 19.05 -4.07 -5.04
CA GLN A 66 18.99 -5.48 -5.41
C GLN A 66 19.06 -6.44 -4.22
N MET A 67 19.79 -6.08 -3.16
CA MET A 67 19.89 -6.91 -1.96
C MET A 67 18.56 -6.98 -1.22
N ALA A 68 17.89 -5.84 -0.99
CA ALA A 68 16.60 -5.82 -0.33
C ALA A 68 15.53 -6.50 -1.20
N ASP A 69 15.57 -6.28 -2.52
CA ASP A 69 14.68 -6.96 -3.48
C ASP A 69 14.90 -8.48 -3.48
N ALA A 70 16.15 -8.94 -3.45
CA ALA A 70 16.46 -10.36 -3.34
C ALA A 70 15.94 -10.96 -2.03
N ILE A 71 16.11 -10.26 -0.90
CA ILE A 71 15.60 -10.71 0.40
C ILE A 71 14.06 -10.74 0.40
N ALA A 72 13.39 -9.72 -0.13
CA ALA A 72 11.94 -9.68 -0.23
C ALA A 72 11.41 -10.80 -1.15
N THR A 73 12.11 -11.06 -2.24
CA THR A 73 11.81 -12.15 -3.17
C THR A 73 11.98 -13.51 -2.49
N LEU A 74 13.10 -13.75 -1.80
CA LEU A 74 13.34 -14.95 -1.02
C LEU A 74 12.26 -15.14 0.06
N ALA A 75 11.93 -14.08 0.80
CA ALA A 75 10.87 -14.12 1.80
C ALA A 75 9.49 -14.45 1.20
N SER A 76 9.21 -13.99 -0.02
CA SER A 76 7.97 -14.34 -0.74
C SER A 76 7.95 -15.77 -1.27
N MET A 77 9.13 -16.33 -1.57
CA MET A 77 9.31 -17.71 -2.05
C MET A 77 9.28 -18.73 -0.92
N ILE A 78 9.52 -18.31 0.32
CA ILE A 78 9.32 -19.14 1.50
C ILE A 78 7.81 -19.29 1.70
N GLU A 79 7.19 -20.16 0.90
CA GLU A 79 5.96 -20.82 1.33
C GLU A 79 6.32 -21.57 2.60
N VAL A 80 5.63 -21.24 3.70
CA VAL A 80 5.81 -21.90 4.99
C VAL A 80 5.28 -23.33 4.87
N ASN A 81 6.09 -24.20 4.29
CA ASN A 81 5.95 -25.64 4.40
C ASN A 81 6.25 -25.96 5.86
N LYS A 82 5.19 -26.25 6.61
CA LYS A 82 5.25 -26.78 7.97
C LYS A 82 5.98 -28.12 7.92
N LEU A 83 7.31 -28.16 8.01
CA LEU A 83 8.16 -29.31 8.41
C LEU A 83 9.60 -29.05 7.93
N GLU A 84 10.39 -28.35 8.74
CA GLU A 84 11.81 -28.67 8.97
C GLU A 84 12.37 -27.71 10.02
N ASP A 85 13.17 -28.24 10.94
CA ASP A 85 13.78 -27.55 12.09
C ASP A 85 14.84 -26.51 11.67
N ILE A 86 14.42 -25.49 10.93
CA ILE A 86 15.17 -24.26 10.78
C ILE A 86 14.97 -23.51 12.10
N LYS A 87 16.05 -23.29 12.87
CA LYS A 87 16.00 -22.35 14.01
C LYS A 87 15.48 -21.02 13.47
N PRO A 88 14.25 -20.60 13.82
CA PRO A 88 13.67 -19.40 13.24
C PRO A 88 14.50 -18.22 13.71
N ILE A 89 14.72 -17.23 12.85
CA ILE A 89 14.95 -15.87 13.35
C ILE A 89 13.71 -15.58 14.20
N GLN A 90 13.93 -15.35 15.49
CA GLN A 90 12.84 -15.14 16.44
C GLN A 90 12.25 -13.76 16.21
N ILE A 91 11.35 -13.66 15.23
CA ILE A 91 10.53 -12.50 14.97
C ILE A 91 9.26 -12.71 15.77
N SER A 92 9.04 -11.89 16.80
CA SER A 92 7.77 -11.85 17.53
C SER A 92 6.69 -11.32 16.59
N ILE A 93 5.94 -12.24 15.98
CA ILE A 93 4.68 -11.91 15.32
C ILE A 93 3.70 -11.60 16.44
N TYR A 94 3.38 -10.31 16.62
CA TYR A 94 2.31 -9.91 17.51
C TYR A 94 0.98 -10.43 16.95
N GLU A 95 0.13 -10.98 17.82
CA GLU A 95 -1.23 -11.48 17.48
C GLU A 95 -2.15 -10.40 16.90
N ILE A 96 -1.75 -9.13 16.98
CA ILE A 96 -2.45 -8.02 16.37
C ILE A 96 -2.02 -7.97 14.90
N PRO A 97 -2.90 -8.28 13.95
CA PRO A 97 -2.57 -8.07 12.56
C PRO A 97 -2.26 -6.58 12.35
N ALA A 98 -1.27 -6.26 11.52
CA ALA A 98 -0.94 -4.87 11.15
C ALA A 98 -2.10 -4.11 10.46
N HIS A 99 -3.27 -4.76 10.32
CA HIS A 99 -4.53 -4.27 9.79
C HIS A 99 -5.65 -4.23 10.83
N CYS A 100 -5.39 -3.98 12.11
CA CYS A 100 -6.47 -3.76 13.09
C CYS A 100 -6.26 -2.47 13.90
N TYR A 101 -6.30 -1.33 13.20
CA TYR A 101 -7.19 -0.26 13.67
C TYR A 101 -8.43 -0.40 12.84
N SER A 102 -9.52 -0.79 13.49
CA SER A 102 -10.88 -0.76 12.96
C SER A 102 -11.05 0.51 12.15
N ILE A 103 -11.17 0.35 10.83
CA ILE A 103 -11.81 1.36 10.02
C ILE A 103 -13.23 1.35 10.55
N GLU A 104 -13.53 2.23 11.50
CA GLU A 104 -14.88 2.77 11.55
C GLU A 104 -15.14 3.24 10.13
N GLU A 105 -16.07 2.53 9.49
CA GLU A 105 -16.50 2.67 8.11
C GLU A 105 -16.53 4.16 7.74
N ALA A 106 -15.49 4.60 7.04
CA ALA A 106 -15.46 5.94 6.48
C ALA A 106 -16.51 5.96 5.37
N GLU A 107 -17.66 6.53 5.71
CA GLU A 107 -18.79 6.88 4.85
C GLU A 107 -19.26 5.77 3.89
N ASN A 108 -20.18 4.99 4.44
CA ASN A 108 -21.36 4.41 3.81
C ASN A 108 -21.72 5.01 2.43
N ASP A 109 -21.18 4.41 1.39
CA ASP A 109 -22.02 3.78 0.38
C ASP A 109 -21.43 2.38 0.24
N ASN A 110 -22.19 1.33 0.57
CA ASN A 110 -21.77 -0.08 0.55
C ASN A 110 -21.48 -0.59 -0.89
N ARG A 111 -21.04 0.31 -1.77
CA ARG A 111 -20.88 0.19 -3.20
C ARG A 111 -19.45 -0.19 -3.54
N PRO A 112 -19.23 -1.34 -4.20
CA PRO A 112 -17.91 -1.70 -4.69
C PRO A 112 -17.33 -0.62 -5.61
N TRP A 113 -16.01 -0.41 -5.56
CA TRP A 113 -15.29 0.61 -6.35
C TRP A 113 -15.48 0.51 -7.88
N TYR A 114 -15.93 -0.65 -8.39
CA TYR A 114 -16.18 -0.89 -9.81
C TYR A 114 -17.64 -0.64 -10.22
N GLN A 115 -18.53 -0.26 -9.30
CA GLN A 115 -19.97 -0.14 -9.54
C GLN A 115 -20.31 0.93 -10.58
N ASP A 116 -19.61 2.07 -10.56
CA ASP A 116 -19.82 3.13 -11.55
C ASP A 116 -19.37 2.69 -12.96
N ILE A 117 -18.30 1.88 -13.04
CA ILE A 117 -17.82 1.30 -14.30
C ILE A 117 -18.82 0.27 -14.80
N LEU A 118 -19.34 -0.59 -13.91
CA LEU A 118 -20.37 -1.58 -14.22
C LEU A 118 -21.63 -0.90 -14.77
N LEU A 119 -22.14 0.13 -14.08
CA LEU A 119 -23.34 0.85 -14.48
C LEU A 119 -23.15 1.55 -15.83
N TYR A 120 -21.98 2.16 -16.05
CA TYR A 120 -21.66 2.81 -17.31
C TYR A 120 -21.49 1.83 -18.48
N VAL A 121 -20.86 0.67 -18.27
CA VAL A 121 -20.70 -0.36 -19.31
C VAL A 121 -22.04 -1.05 -19.61
N LYS A 122 -22.91 -1.21 -18.61
CA LYS A 122 -24.22 -1.87 -18.76
C LYS A 122 -25.29 -0.95 -19.35
N ASN A 123 -25.42 0.28 -18.82
CA ASN A 123 -26.53 1.20 -19.10
C ASN A 123 -26.10 2.53 -19.75
N HIS A 124 -24.79 2.81 -19.86
CA HIS A 124 -24.27 4.14 -20.24
C HIS A 124 -24.69 5.30 -19.32
N GLU A 125 -24.98 4.97 -18.07
CA GLU A 125 -25.37 5.92 -17.03
C GLU A 125 -24.15 6.44 -16.28
N TYR A 126 -24.26 7.67 -15.78
CA TYR A 126 -23.24 8.30 -14.94
C TYR A 126 -23.80 8.50 -13.53
N PRO A 127 -22.96 8.56 -12.49
CA PRO A 127 -23.40 8.95 -11.15
C PRO A 127 -24.10 10.31 -11.17
N ASP A 128 -25.16 10.47 -10.38
CA ASP A 128 -26.02 11.66 -10.38
C ASP A 128 -25.26 12.97 -10.07
N GLN A 129 -24.15 12.88 -9.34
CA GLN A 129 -23.30 14.01 -8.97
C GLN A 129 -21.99 14.10 -9.78
N ALA A 130 -21.84 13.32 -10.86
CA ALA A 130 -20.59 13.28 -11.62
C ALA A 130 -20.34 14.58 -12.40
N THR A 131 -19.18 15.21 -12.17
CA THR A 131 -18.73 16.35 -12.97
C THR A 131 -18.35 15.91 -14.39
N GLU A 132 -18.26 16.83 -15.34
CA GLU A 132 -17.82 16.50 -16.72
C GLU A 132 -16.43 15.85 -16.77
N ASN A 133 -15.55 16.17 -15.82
CA ASN A 133 -14.24 15.54 -15.71
C ASN A 133 -14.34 14.09 -15.21
N ASP A 134 -15.26 13.82 -14.29
CA ASP A 134 -15.53 12.46 -13.79
C ASP A 134 -16.11 11.59 -14.88
N LYS A 135 -17.09 12.11 -15.65
CA LYS A 135 -17.66 11.41 -16.82
C LYS A 135 -16.60 11.09 -17.87
N ARG A 136 -15.68 12.03 -18.13
CA ARG A 136 -14.56 11.81 -19.06
C ARG A 136 -13.62 10.72 -18.58
N THR A 137 -13.33 10.70 -17.27
CA THR A 137 -12.47 9.70 -16.64
C THR A 137 -13.11 8.33 -16.68
N LEU A 138 -14.40 8.24 -16.38
CA LEU A 138 -15.19 7.01 -16.43
C LEU A 138 -15.23 6.40 -17.84
N ARG A 139 -15.43 7.24 -18.88
CA ARG A 139 -15.35 6.80 -20.29
C ARG A 139 -13.99 6.17 -20.62
N ARG A 140 -12.90 6.78 -20.16
CA ARG A 140 -11.55 6.28 -20.41
C ARG A 140 -11.30 4.94 -19.71
N LEU A 141 -11.71 4.84 -18.45
CA LEU A 141 -11.59 3.61 -17.66
C LEU A 141 -12.40 2.48 -18.27
N ALA A 142 -13.65 2.74 -18.66
CA ALA A 142 -14.56 1.73 -19.19
C ALA A 142 -14.07 1.06 -20.49
N ILE A 143 -13.18 1.70 -21.27
CA ILE A 143 -12.59 1.12 -22.48
C ILE A 143 -11.84 -0.18 -22.16
N ASP A 144 -11.17 -0.22 -21.00
CA ASP A 144 -10.37 -1.34 -20.54
C ASP A 144 -11.21 -2.49 -19.98
N TYR A 145 -12.54 -2.35 -19.93
CA TYR A 145 -13.43 -3.36 -19.40
C TYR A 145 -14.40 -3.90 -20.47
N VAL A 146 -14.89 -5.11 -20.23
CA VAL A 146 -15.94 -5.77 -21.01
C VAL A 146 -16.91 -6.46 -20.06
N LEU A 147 -18.20 -6.41 -20.37
CA LEU A 147 -19.23 -7.08 -19.60
C LEU A 147 -19.57 -8.42 -20.26
N ASP A 148 -19.51 -9.50 -19.50
CA ASP A 148 -19.98 -10.82 -19.92
C ASP A 148 -20.99 -11.33 -18.88
N GLY A 149 -22.26 -11.33 -19.27
CA GLY A 149 -23.39 -11.49 -18.36
C GLY A 149 -23.47 -10.35 -17.34
N GLU A 150 -23.36 -10.69 -16.05
CA GLU A 150 -23.34 -9.73 -14.93
C GLU A 150 -21.92 -9.47 -14.40
N ILE A 151 -20.90 -10.10 -15.00
CA ILE A 151 -19.53 -10.03 -14.52
C ILE A 151 -18.71 -9.08 -15.40
N LEU A 152 -18.01 -8.15 -14.76
CA LEU A 152 -17.14 -7.19 -15.42
C LEU A 152 -15.71 -7.73 -15.49
N TYR A 153 -15.18 -7.90 -16.70
CA TYR A 153 -13.82 -8.34 -16.95
C TYR A 153 -12.95 -7.19 -17.42
N LYS A 154 -11.69 -7.17 -16.98
CA LYS A 154 -10.67 -6.26 -17.51
C LYS A 154 -10.00 -6.89 -18.73
N LYS A 155 -9.96 -6.17 -19.84
CA LYS A 155 -9.23 -6.59 -21.04
C LYS A 155 -7.73 -6.64 -20.71
N GLY A 156 -7.12 -7.81 -20.91
CA GLY A 156 -5.66 -7.94 -20.91
C GLY A 156 -5.07 -7.15 -22.07
N LYS A 157 -3.91 -6.53 -21.86
CA LYS A 157 -3.12 -5.95 -22.95
C LYS A 157 -2.44 -7.04 -23.77
#